data_AF-A0A650CLD3-F1
#
_entry.id   AF-A0A650CLD3-F1
#
_cell.length_a   1.000
_cell.length_b   1.000
_cell.length_c   1.000
_cell.angle_alpha   90.00
_cell.angle_beta   90.00
_cell.angle_gamma   90.00
#
_symmetry.space_group_name_H-M   'P 1'
#
loop_
_entity.id
_entity.type
_entity.pdbx_description
1 polymer ?
#
loop_
_entity_poly.entity_id
_entity_poly.type
_entity_poly.pdbx_seq_one_letter_code
_entity_poly.pdbx_strand_id
1 'polypeptide(L)'
;MVEVNTSSKRSYISSFGESKYYAGRLTYYLLKTINNIPRLYGYIKGDPINGWRETFERTFLNLIASDLDVAKNWFKASYEVELTPLSIKGEVDEGNVSAEVELKEVPQIKEQGIRGTFEVDSFYFSKIEKVKPSIIPAGRVGYLSAFSKFLVIQYEKAPGIPKAFGIAAEFINSMILPQGFSDEINGHKIYVNQEENSVYMDKTPLQNAPPNVLSILALRTFLRRATENELIIIEDPEIHLDESELNEVKELLEKTRARIVLVTSNKIL
;
A
#
# COMPACT_ATOMS: atom_id res chain seq x y z
N MET A 1 13.47 10.58 -2.64
CA MET A 1 13.82 9.63 -1.56
C MET A 1 12.63 9.55 -0.62
N VAL A 2 12.19 8.34 -0.29
CA VAL A 2 11.22 8.06 0.76
C VAL A 2 11.87 7.07 1.71
N GLU A 3 11.79 7.38 3.00
CA GLU A 3 12.40 6.61 4.07
C GLU A 3 11.29 6.23 5.07
N VAL A 4 11.16 4.93 5.36
CA VAL A 4 10.07 4.42 6.20
C VAL A 4 10.63 3.52 7.27
N ASN A 5 10.31 3.82 8.53
CA ASN A 5 10.52 2.89 9.63
C ASN A 5 9.25 2.07 9.88
N THR A 6 9.34 0.75 9.72
CA THR A 6 8.20 -0.13 9.85
C THR A 6 7.94 -0.62 11.29
N SER A 7 8.75 -0.33 12.32
CA SER A 7 8.39 -0.46 13.75
C SER A 7 9.52 -0.05 14.72
N SER A 8 9.31 -0.24 16.04
CA SER A 8 10.37 -0.19 17.06
C SER A 8 11.49 -1.22 16.88
N LYS A 9 11.41 -2.11 15.87
CA LYS A 9 12.42 -3.11 15.55
C LYS A 9 12.99 -2.90 14.14
N ARG A 10 14.03 -2.06 14.03
CA ARG A 10 15.12 -2.07 13.02
C ARG A 10 14.75 -2.38 11.56
N SER A 11 13.50 -2.17 11.15
CA SER A 11 13.04 -2.49 9.80
C SER A 11 12.80 -1.18 9.07
N TYR A 12 13.43 -1.07 7.92
CA TYR A 12 13.62 0.20 7.24
C TYR A 12 13.48 0.02 5.74
N ILE A 13 12.78 0.92 5.08
CA ILE A 13 12.66 0.94 3.63
C ILE A 13 13.15 2.29 3.14
N SER A 14 14.18 2.28 2.30
CA SER A 14 14.56 3.42 1.49
C SER A 14 14.17 3.17 0.04
N SER A 15 13.61 4.19 -0.60
CA SER A 15 13.24 4.17 -2.01
C SER A 15 13.65 5.48 -2.68
N PHE A 16 14.32 5.35 -3.82
CA PHE A 16 14.83 6.47 -4.62
C PHE A 16 14.26 6.35 -6.02
N GLY A 17 13.36 7.25 -6.40
CA GLY A 17 12.83 7.32 -7.77
C GLY A 17 13.05 8.69 -8.38
N GLU A 18 12.86 8.79 -9.70
CA GLU A 18 13.01 10.06 -10.46
C GLU A 18 12.08 11.17 -9.96
N SER A 19 10.99 10.82 -9.28
CA SER A 19 10.09 11.76 -8.59
C SER A 19 9.73 11.27 -7.19
N LYS A 20 9.24 12.18 -6.35
CA LYS A 20 8.71 11.84 -5.02
C LYS A 20 7.58 10.79 -5.10
N TYR A 21 6.72 10.89 -6.12
CA TYR A 21 5.61 9.95 -6.32
C TYR A 21 6.12 8.56 -6.68
N TYR A 22 7.15 8.45 -7.52
CA TYR A 22 7.74 7.15 -7.85
C TYR A 22 8.40 6.50 -6.64
N ALA A 23 9.11 7.27 -5.82
CA ALA A 23 9.65 6.75 -4.55
C ALA A 23 8.52 6.28 -3.60
N GLY A 24 7.44 7.05 -3.48
CA GLY A 24 6.27 6.70 -2.65
C GLY A 24 5.55 5.45 -3.15
N ARG A 25 5.30 5.36 -4.46
CA ARG A 25 4.66 4.20 -5.10
C ARG A 25 5.54 2.96 -5.03
N LEU A 26 6.85 3.09 -5.22
CA LEU A 26 7.77 1.96 -5.02
C LEU A 26 7.69 1.45 -3.58
N THR A 27 7.72 2.35 -2.60
CA THR A 27 7.55 2.00 -1.19
C THR A 27 6.24 1.22 -0.95
N TYR A 28 5.14 1.66 -1.56
CA TYR A 28 3.86 0.95 -1.53
C TYR A 28 3.98 -0.47 -2.08
N TYR A 29 4.55 -0.63 -3.28
CA TYR A 29 4.69 -1.94 -3.92
C TYR A 29 5.67 -2.87 -3.19
N LEU A 30 6.74 -2.35 -2.60
CA LEU A 30 7.67 -3.11 -1.75
C LEU A 30 6.95 -3.69 -0.53
N LEU A 31 6.24 -2.83 0.22
CA LEU A 31 5.44 -3.26 1.37
C LEU A 31 4.37 -4.29 0.98
N LYS A 32 3.69 -4.05 -0.15
CA LYS A 32 2.64 -4.95 -0.66
C LYS A 32 3.24 -6.30 -1.01
N THR A 33 4.39 -6.31 -1.65
CA THR A 33 5.15 -7.51 -2.00
C THR A 33 5.49 -8.31 -0.74
N ILE A 34 6.16 -7.69 0.23
CA ILE A 34 6.57 -8.32 1.50
C ILE A 34 5.36 -8.92 2.24
N ASN A 35 4.27 -8.17 2.33
CA ASN A 35 3.05 -8.61 2.98
C ASN A 35 2.45 -9.85 2.28
N ASN A 36 2.52 -9.91 0.95
CA ASN A 36 1.94 -10.96 0.12
C ASN A 36 2.82 -12.20 -0.08
N ILE A 37 4.10 -12.19 0.34
CA ILE A 37 4.95 -13.38 0.23
C ILE A 37 4.33 -14.54 1.03
N PRO A 38 4.00 -15.67 0.38
CA PRO A 38 3.47 -16.85 1.07
C PRO A 38 4.58 -17.55 1.87
N ARG A 39 4.20 -18.50 2.72
CA ARG A 39 5.16 -19.43 3.32
C ARG A 39 5.88 -20.21 2.22
N LEU A 40 7.18 -20.45 2.37
CA LEU A 40 8.05 -21.01 1.33
C LEU A 40 8.52 -22.44 1.63
N TYR A 41 7.95 -23.09 2.65
CA TYR A 41 8.23 -24.50 2.92
C TYR A 41 7.76 -25.40 1.77
N GLY A 42 8.55 -26.41 1.40
CA GLY A 42 8.19 -27.40 0.37
C GLY A 42 9.16 -27.52 -0.81
N TYR A 43 10.12 -26.61 -0.97
CA TYR A 43 11.22 -26.79 -1.92
C TYR A 43 12.33 -27.66 -1.30
N ILE A 44 12.55 -28.84 -1.89
CA ILE A 44 13.49 -29.85 -1.37
C ILE A 44 14.59 -30.07 -2.41
N LYS A 45 15.63 -29.22 -2.44
CA LYS A 45 16.93 -29.55 -3.04
C LYS A 45 18.05 -28.76 -2.36
N GLY A 46 19.09 -29.47 -1.91
CA GLY A 46 20.33 -28.86 -1.43
C GLY A 46 20.25 -28.26 -0.02
N ASP A 47 21.03 -27.20 0.19
CA ASP A 47 21.09 -26.45 1.45
C ASP A 47 19.77 -25.71 1.71
N PRO A 48 19.05 -26.01 2.81
CA PRO A 48 17.77 -25.39 3.14
C PRO A 48 17.85 -23.86 3.33
N ILE A 49 18.99 -23.30 3.74
CA ILE A 49 19.13 -21.85 3.96
C ILE A 49 19.25 -21.14 2.62
N ASN A 50 20.22 -21.54 1.80
CA ASN A 50 20.41 -20.96 0.47
C ASN A 50 19.19 -21.21 -0.44
N GLY A 51 18.60 -22.41 -0.39
CA GLY A 51 17.40 -22.72 -1.14
C GLY A 51 16.19 -21.87 -0.73
N TRP A 52 16.05 -21.56 0.57
CA TRP A 52 15.03 -20.62 1.05
C TRP A 52 15.29 -19.20 0.54
N ARG A 53 16.54 -18.72 0.64
CA ARG A 53 16.96 -17.39 0.15
C ARG A 53 16.62 -17.20 -1.34
N GLU A 54 17.05 -18.12 -2.18
CA GLU A 54 16.79 -18.09 -3.63
C GLU A 54 15.28 -18.16 -3.95
N THR A 55 14.53 -18.96 -3.18
CA THR A 55 13.08 -19.06 -3.36
C THR A 55 12.37 -17.80 -2.91
N PHE A 56 12.84 -17.15 -1.84
CA PHE A 56 12.34 -15.87 -1.37
C PHE A 56 12.61 -14.77 -2.40
N GLU A 57 13.85 -14.65 -2.88
CA GLU A 57 14.27 -13.68 -3.89
C GLU A 57 13.46 -13.83 -5.18
N ARG A 58 13.32 -15.05 -5.71
CA ARG A 58 12.50 -15.34 -6.90
C ARG A 58 11.03 -15.00 -6.68
N THR A 59 10.47 -15.36 -5.53
CA THR A 59 9.07 -15.07 -5.20
C THR A 59 8.83 -13.57 -5.09
N PHE A 60 9.74 -12.85 -4.42
CA PHE A 60 9.72 -11.39 -4.29
C PHE A 60 9.72 -10.74 -5.67
N LEU A 61 10.68 -11.10 -6.53
CA LEU A 61 10.81 -10.59 -7.89
C LEU A 61 9.55 -10.82 -8.73
N ASN A 62 9.01 -12.04 -8.70
CA ASN A 62 7.80 -12.37 -9.45
C ASN A 62 6.59 -11.54 -9.01
N LEU A 63 6.43 -11.33 -7.69
CA LEU A 63 5.31 -10.57 -7.14
C LEU A 63 5.41 -9.09 -7.51
N ILE A 64 6.56 -8.46 -7.29
CA ILE A 64 6.74 -7.03 -7.59
C ILE A 64 6.66 -6.77 -9.10
N ALA A 65 7.30 -7.59 -9.93
CA ALA A 65 7.22 -7.47 -11.38
C ALA A 65 5.78 -7.62 -11.87
N SER A 66 5.05 -8.63 -11.37
CA SER A 66 3.64 -8.81 -11.73
C SER A 66 2.77 -7.62 -11.35
N ASP A 67 2.98 -7.00 -10.19
CA ASP A 67 2.21 -5.83 -9.76
C ASP A 67 2.53 -4.59 -10.62
N LEU A 68 3.80 -4.39 -11.00
CA LEU A 68 4.24 -3.28 -11.85
C LEU A 68 3.78 -3.45 -13.31
N ASP A 69 3.87 -4.67 -13.85
CA ASP A 69 3.44 -5.00 -15.22
C ASP A 69 1.94 -4.82 -15.41
N VAL A 70 1.13 -5.37 -14.51
CA VAL A 70 -0.33 -5.26 -14.58
C VAL A 70 -0.75 -3.80 -14.57
N ALA A 71 -0.07 -2.98 -13.77
CA ALA A 71 -0.35 -1.56 -13.67
C ALA A 71 0.27 -0.72 -14.81
N LYS A 72 1.12 -1.30 -15.67
CA LYS A 72 1.99 -0.60 -16.63
C LYS A 72 2.77 0.57 -15.98
N ASN A 73 3.12 0.43 -14.71
CA ASN A 73 3.77 1.46 -13.90
C ASN A 73 5.27 1.22 -13.86
N TRP A 74 5.91 1.22 -15.03
CA TRP A 74 7.35 1.10 -15.14
C TRP A 74 8.00 2.48 -14.94
N PHE A 75 8.96 2.56 -14.02
CA PHE A 75 9.71 3.78 -13.69
C PHE A 75 11.10 3.40 -13.20
N LYS A 76 12.04 4.34 -13.25
CA LYS A 76 13.39 4.13 -12.73
C LYS A 76 13.45 4.44 -11.25
N ALA A 77 13.89 3.45 -10.47
CA ALA A 77 14.09 3.62 -9.05
C ALA A 77 15.01 2.55 -8.45
N SER A 78 15.67 2.87 -7.35
CA SER A 78 16.42 1.93 -6.52
C SER A 78 15.82 1.83 -5.12
N TYR A 79 16.05 0.70 -4.46
CA TYR A 79 15.52 0.45 -3.13
C TYR A 79 16.45 -0.41 -2.27
N GLU A 80 16.35 -0.19 -0.96
CA GLU A 80 16.90 -1.05 0.07
C GLU A 80 15.84 -1.27 1.14
N VAL A 81 15.63 -2.52 1.50
CA VAL A 81 14.66 -2.98 2.50
C VAL A 81 15.42 -3.77 3.56
N GLU A 82 15.48 -3.22 4.75
CA GLU A 82 15.97 -3.87 5.96
C GLU A 82 14.79 -4.55 6.66
N LEU A 83 14.81 -5.87 6.80
CA LEU A 83 13.82 -6.67 7.50
C LEU A 83 14.55 -7.69 8.38
N THR A 84 15.19 -7.25 9.47
CA THR A 84 15.97 -8.17 10.33
C THR A 84 15.13 -9.43 10.62
N PRO A 85 15.55 -10.60 10.11
CA PRO A 85 16.94 -11.05 9.92
C PRO A 85 17.52 -10.97 8.49
N LEU A 86 16.88 -10.31 7.52
CA LEU A 86 17.37 -10.20 6.14
C LEU A 86 17.35 -8.76 5.62
N SER A 87 18.02 -8.50 4.52
CA SER A 87 17.85 -7.30 3.71
C SER A 87 17.68 -7.62 2.24
N ILE A 88 17.06 -6.70 1.53
CA ILE A 88 16.79 -6.79 0.10
C ILE A 88 17.28 -5.49 -0.52
N LYS A 89 18.12 -5.58 -1.55
CA LYS A 89 18.55 -4.43 -2.37
C LYS A 89 18.15 -4.66 -3.80
N GLY A 90 17.80 -3.62 -4.53
CA GLY A 90 17.46 -3.80 -5.93
C GLY A 90 17.09 -2.52 -6.64
N GLU A 91 16.72 -2.70 -7.90
CA GLU A 91 16.37 -1.63 -8.80
C GLU A 91 15.17 -2.02 -9.66
N VAL A 92 14.38 -1.03 -10.03
CA VAL A 92 13.36 -1.08 -11.06
C VAL A 92 13.87 -0.23 -12.21
N ASP A 93 13.97 -0.83 -13.38
CA ASP A 93 14.24 -0.16 -14.64
C ASP A 93 13.15 -0.55 -15.64
N GLU A 94 12.89 0.25 -16.66
CA GLU A 94 11.73 0.14 -17.55
C GLU A 94 11.51 -1.29 -18.12
N GLY A 95 10.67 -2.10 -17.48
CA GLY A 95 10.37 -3.49 -17.86
C GLY A 95 11.15 -4.57 -17.11
N ASN A 96 11.99 -4.22 -16.14
CA ASN A 96 12.79 -5.16 -15.36
C ASN A 96 12.86 -4.79 -13.86
N VAL A 97 12.89 -5.81 -13.00
CA VAL A 97 13.14 -5.64 -11.57
C VAL A 97 14.30 -6.54 -11.17
N SER A 98 15.28 -6.00 -10.46
CA SER A 98 16.35 -6.74 -9.82
C SER A 98 16.16 -6.74 -8.31
N ALA A 99 16.60 -7.82 -7.66
CA ALA A 99 16.59 -7.95 -6.21
C ALA A 99 17.74 -8.87 -5.80
N GLU A 100 18.47 -8.48 -4.77
CA GLU A 100 19.51 -9.25 -4.10
C GLU A 100 19.11 -9.38 -2.63
N VAL A 101 18.97 -10.61 -2.16
CA VAL A 101 18.61 -10.91 -0.77
C VAL A 101 19.84 -11.34 0.01
N GLU A 102 20.13 -10.62 1.09
CA GLU A 102 21.17 -10.91 2.05
C GLU A 102 20.56 -11.43 3.37
N LEU A 103 21.04 -12.58 3.85
CA LEU A 103 20.63 -13.15 5.13
C LEU A 103 21.58 -12.68 6.24
N LYS A 104 21.11 -11.80 7.13
CA LYS A 104 21.91 -11.23 8.23
C LYS A 104 21.97 -12.13 9.45
N GLU A 105 20.93 -12.93 9.67
CA GLU A 105 20.94 -13.97 10.68
C GLU A 105 20.53 -15.30 10.05
N VAL A 106 21.18 -16.37 10.49
CA VAL A 106 20.95 -17.73 9.99
C VAL A 106 20.47 -18.62 11.14
N PRO A 107 19.37 -19.37 10.98
CA PRO A 107 18.91 -20.29 12.02
C PRO A 107 19.87 -21.45 12.21
N GLN A 108 19.98 -21.94 13.46
CA GLN A 108 20.60 -23.23 13.72
C GLN A 108 19.61 -24.34 13.37
N ILE A 109 19.92 -25.10 12.32
CA ILE A 109 19.06 -26.18 11.83
C ILE A 109 19.36 -27.45 12.62
N LYS A 110 18.33 -28.01 13.26
CA LYS A 110 18.46 -29.24 14.06
C LYS A 110 18.09 -30.49 13.29
N GLU A 111 17.19 -30.36 12.32
CA GLU A 111 16.66 -31.47 11.53
C GLU A 111 17.00 -31.34 10.04
N GLN A 112 17.27 -32.45 9.36
CA GLN A 112 17.52 -32.46 7.91
C GLN A 112 16.24 -32.68 7.09
N GLY A 113 16.30 -32.40 5.79
CA GLY A 113 15.20 -32.61 4.85
C GLY A 113 14.05 -31.63 5.05
N ILE A 114 12.81 -32.10 4.88
CA ILE A 114 11.58 -31.26 4.91
C ILE A 114 11.42 -30.51 6.24
N ARG A 115 11.81 -31.13 7.35
CA ARG A 115 11.66 -30.46 8.64
C ARG A 115 12.65 -29.30 8.80
N GLY A 116 13.88 -29.46 8.31
CA GLY A 116 14.86 -28.39 8.24
C GLY A 116 14.37 -27.19 7.40
N THR A 117 13.71 -27.42 6.26
CA THR A 117 13.15 -26.32 5.46
C THR A 117 12.00 -25.62 6.17
N PHE A 118 11.19 -26.35 6.95
CA PHE A 118 10.16 -25.75 7.79
C PHE A 118 10.72 -24.91 8.95
N GLU A 119 11.81 -25.36 9.59
CA GLU A 119 12.50 -24.59 10.64
C GLU A 119 13.03 -23.26 10.09
N VAL A 120 13.68 -23.29 8.92
CA VAL A 120 14.20 -22.09 8.24
C VAL A 120 13.08 -21.11 7.91
N ASP A 121 12.02 -21.60 7.27
CA ASP A 121 10.88 -20.79 6.88
C ASP A 121 10.17 -20.17 8.11
N SER A 122 10.01 -20.95 9.18
CA SER A 122 9.41 -20.46 10.43
C SER A 122 10.27 -19.42 11.12
N PHE A 123 11.59 -19.59 11.13
CA PHE A 123 12.52 -18.60 11.68
C PHE A 123 12.35 -17.25 10.98
N TYR A 124 12.45 -17.20 9.65
CA TYR A 124 12.37 -15.95 8.90
C TYR A 124 10.99 -15.29 9.01
N PHE A 125 9.91 -16.03 8.73
CA PHE A 125 8.56 -15.45 8.75
C PHE A 125 8.03 -15.12 10.15
N SER A 126 8.62 -15.66 11.22
CA SER A 126 8.31 -15.22 12.59
C SER A 126 8.90 -13.85 12.95
N LYS A 127 9.91 -13.40 12.19
CA LYS A 127 10.65 -12.16 12.44
C LYS A 127 10.36 -11.06 11.41
N ILE A 128 10.08 -11.43 10.16
CA ILE A 128 9.69 -10.47 9.12
C ILE A 128 8.35 -9.84 9.51
N GLU A 129 8.37 -8.53 9.71
CA GLU A 129 7.15 -7.78 9.98
C GLU A 129 6.34 -7.60 8.70
N LYS A 130 5.07 -8.01 8.75
CA LYS A 130 4.10 -7.81 7.67
C LYS A 130 3.22 -6.61 7.99
N VAL A 131 3.60 -5.47 7.43
CA VAL A 131 2.80 -4.24 7.49
C VAL A 131 1.84 -4.22 6.31
N LYS A 132 0.56 -3.93 6.56
CA LYS A 132 -0.44 -3.81 5.50
C LYS A 132 -0.37 -2.40 4.90
N PRO A 133 0.03 -2.25 3.62
CA PRO A 133 0.14 -0.92 3.01
C PRO A 133 -1.21 -0.45 2.46
N SER A 134 -1.36 0.87 2.38
CA SER A 134 -2.42 1.56 1.65
C SER A 134 -1.85 2.82 1.01
N ILE A 135 -2.43 3.26 -0.10
CA ILE A 135 -1.98 4.46 -0.81
C ILE A 135 -3.14 5.37 -1.17
N ILE A 136 -2.99 6.65 -0.88
CA ILE A 136 -3.89 7.73 -1.29
C ILE A 136 -3.13 8.57 -2.33
N PRO A 137 -3.40 8.41 -3.63
CA PRO A 137 -2.65 9.08 -4.68
C PRO A 137 -3.02 10.56 -4.82
N ALA A 138 -2.15 11.35 -5.44
CA ALA A 138 -2.41 12.77 -5.69
C ALA A 138 -3.62 12.95 -6.64
N GLY A 139 -3.79 12.01 -7.57
CA GLY A 139 -4.92 11.94 -8.49
C GLY A 139 -6.26 11.47 -7.88
N ARG A 140 -6.35 11.33 -6.54
CA ARG A 140 -7.54 10.79 -5.83
C ARG A 140 -8.87 11.41 -6.25
N VAL A 141 -8.92 12.72 -6.49
CA VAL A 141 -10.15 13.42 -6.90
C VAL A 141 -10.64 12.91 -8.25
N GLY A 142 -9.74 12.80 -9.24
CA GLY A 142 -10.06 12.27 -10.56
C GLY A 142 -10.51 10.82 -10.50
N TYR A 143 -9.85 9.99 -9.67
CA TYR A 143 -10.23 8.60 -9.49
C TYR A 143 -11.60 8.45 -8.82
N LEU A 144 -11.89 9.23 -7.77
CA LEU A 144 -13.20 9.21 -7.13
C LEU A 144 -14.30 9.70 -8.07
N SER A 145 -14.04 10.75 -8.84
CA SER A 145 -15.00 11.24 -9.82
C SER A 145 -15.31 10.16 -10.87
N ALA A 146 -14.28 9.52 -11.44
CA ALA A 146 -14.43 8.50 -12.46
C ALA A 146 -15.05 7.18 -11.96
N PHE A 147 -14.77 6.80 -10.71
CA PHE A 147 -15.06 5.45 -10.20
C PHE A 147 -15.91 5.41 -8.93
N SER A 148 -16.59 6.51 -8.57
CA SER A 148 -17.45 6.60 -7.37
C SER A 148 -18.48 5.46 -7.24
N LYS A 149 -18.95 4.90 -8.36
CA LYS A 149 -19.87 3.75 -8.38
C LYS A 149 -19.28 2.45 -7.78
N PHE A 150 -17.95 2.33 -7.73
CA PHE A 150 -17.26 1.18 -7.14
C PHE A 150 -16.99 1.35 -5.64
N LEU A 151 -17.34 2.49 -5.06
CA LEU A 151 -17.17 2.74 -3.64
C LEU A 151 -18.21 2.05 -2.77
N VAL A 152 -19.27 1.47 -3.34
CA VAL A 152 -20.28 0.73 -2.56
C VAL A 152 -19.97 -0.77 -2.57
N ILE A 153 -20.30 -1.45 -1.47
CA ILE A 153 -20.22 -2.93 -1.43
C ILE A 153 -21.12 -3.49 -2.54
N GLN A 154 -20.54 -4.27 -3.45
CA GLN A 154 -21.28 -5.05 -4.43
C GLN A 154 -21.30 -6.51 -3.94
N TYR A 155 -22.49 -7.04 -3.64
CA TYR A 155 -22.64 -8.45 -3.27
C TYR A 155 -22.22 -9.37 -4.43
N GLU A 156 -21.65 -10.53 -4.07
CA GLU A 156 -21.14 -11.66 -4.89
C GLU A 156 -20.85 -11.41 -6.39
N LYS A 157 -19.58 -11.60 -6.76
CA LYS A 157 -19.02 -11.68 -8.14
C LYS A 157 -18.93 -10.39 -8.95
N ALA A 158 -19.35 -9.25 -8.42
CA ALA A 158 -19.16 -8.00 -9.15
C ALA A 158 -17.68 -7.56 -9.03
N PRO A 159 -16.94 -7.42 -10.15
CA PRO A 159 -15.56 -7.02 -10.09
C PRO A 159 -15.47 -5.56 -9.64
N GLY A 160 -14.58 -5.29 -8.67
CA GLY A 160 -14.11 -3.93 -8.43
C GLY A 160 -13.41 -3.36 -9.67
N ILE A 161 -12.74 -2.22 -9.53
CA ILE A 161 -11.95 -1.70 -10.66
C ILE A 161 -10.91 -2.74 -11.06
N PRO A 162 -10.77 -3.06 -12.36
CA PRO A 162 -9.75 -4.00 -12.84
C PRO A 162 -8.36 -3.59 -12.37
N LYS A 163 -7.56 -4.56 -11.89
CA LYS A 163 -6.18 -4.33 -11.44
C LYS A 163 -5.29 -3.65 -12.50
N ALA A 164 -5.65 -3.78 -13.77
CA ALA A 164 -4.98 -3.11 -14.90
C ALA A 164 -4.96 -1.56 -14.79
N PHE A 165 -5.84 -0.97 -13.97
CA PHE A 165 -5.81 0.47 -13.66
C PHE A 165 -4.80 0.83 -12.56
N GLY A 166 -4.01 -0.14 -12.08
CA GLY A 166 -2.88 0.09 -11.18
C GLY A 166 -3.29 0.74 -9.86
N ILE A 167 -2.57 1.80 -9.49
CA ILE A 167 -2.78 2.55 -8.24
C ILE A 167 -4.22 3.06 -8.11
N ALA A 168 -4.91 3.40 -9.20
CA ALA A 168 -6.32 3.82 -9.12
C ALA A 168 -7.23 2.67 -8.65
N ALA A 169 -6.98 1.44 -9.12
CA ALA A 169 -7.72 0.27 -8.68
C ALA A 169 -7.41 -0.06 -7.21
N GLU A 170 -6.14 -0.02 -6.81
CA GLU A 170 -5.71 -0.24 -5.43
C GLU A 170 -6.37 0.77 -4.47
N PHE A 171 -6.40 2.05 -4.85
CA PHE A 171 -7.01 3.13 -4.07
C PHE A 171 -8.54 2.98 -3.94
N ILE A 172 -9.26 2.81 -5.06
CA ILE A 172 -10.73 2.75 -5.01
C ILE A 172 -11.22 1.47 -4.34
N ASN A 173 -10.60 0.32 -4.64
CA ASN A 173 -11.01 -0.95 -4.04
C ASN A 173 -10.70 -1.03 -2.53
N SER A 174 -9.82 -0.18 -2.00
CA SER A 174 -9.58 -0.06 -0.56
C SER A 174 -10.49 0.97 0.13
N MET A 175 -11.26 1.75 -0.64
CA MET A 175 -12.16 2.81 -0.13
C MET A 175 -13.65 2.40 -0.10
N ILE A 176 -13.94 1.11 0.02
CA ILE A 176 -15.33 0.62 0.01
C ILE A 176 -16.10 1.16 1.23
N LEU A 177 -17.23 1.81 0.97
CA LEU A 177 -18.16 2.37 1.95
C LEU A 177 -19.25 1.36 2.30
N PRO A 178 -19.51 1.12 3.59
CA PRO A 178 -20.54 0.19 4.03
C PRO A 178 -21.94 0.72 3.74
N GLN A 179 -22.93 -0.18 3.70
CA GLN A 179 -24.33 0.22 3.68
C GLN A 179 -24.65 1.09 4.90
N GLY A 180 -25.41 2.17 4.68
CA GLY A 180 -25.75 3.13 5.73
C GLY A 180 -24.64 4.14 6.04
N PHE A 181 -23.53 4.13 5.30
CA PHE A 181 -22.52 5.19 5.41
C PHE A 181 -23.14 6.57 5.14
N SER A 182 -22.86 7.51 6.04
CA SER A 182 -23.15 8.93 5.91
C SER A 182 -22.04 9.72 6.59
N ASP A 183 -21.62 10.82 5.98
CA ASP A 183 -20.67 11.79 6.54
C ASP A 183 -21.07 13.20 6.09
N GLU A 184 -20.49 14.22 6.72
CA GLU A 184 -20.66 15.62 6.35
C GLU A 184 -19.30 16.27 6.12
N ILE A 185 -19.08 16.82 4.93
CA ILE A 185 -17.82 17.43 4.52
C ILE A 185 -18.13 18.80 3.91
N ASN A 186 -17.56 19.87 4.50
CA ASN A 186 -17.75 21.24 4.05
C ASN A 186 -19.24 21.64 3.89
N GLY A 187 -20.09 21.18 4.81
CA GLY A 187 -21.53 21.43 4.77
C GLY A 187 -22.32 20.61 3.74
N HIS A 188 -21.66 19.70 3.02
CA HIS A 188 -22.29 18.76 2.10
C HIS A 188 -22.46 17.39 2.74
N LYS A 189 -23.67 16.82 2.63
CA LYS A 189 -23.94 15.46 3.13
C LYS A 189 -23.53 14.44 2.09
N ILE A 190 -22.59 13.56 2.44
CA ILE A 190 -22.17 12.43 1.61
C ILE A 190 -22.81 11.17 2.17
N TYR A 191 -23.47 10.37 1.34
CA TYR A 191 -24.12 9.14 1.80
C TYR A 191 -24.23 8.10 0.70
N VAL A 192 -24.37 6.84 1.11
CA VAL A 192 -24.71 5.75 0.19
C VAL A 192 -26.22 5.74 -0.04
N ASN A 193 -26.65 6.05 -1.26
CA ASN A 193 -28.02 5.86 -1.71
C ASN A 193 -28.26 4.35 -1.94
N GLN A 194 -29.13 3.77 -1.10
CA GLN A 194 -29.40 2.33 -1.12
C GLN A 194 -30.23 1.89 -2.34
N GLU A 195 -31.10 2.75 -2.86
CA GLU A 195 -31.96 2.43 -4.01
C GLU A 195 -31.13 2.32 -5.29
N GLU A 196 -30.17 3.22 -5.47
CA GLU A 196 -29.33 3.28 -6.66
C GLU A 196 -27.97 2.58 -6.50
N ASN A 197 -27.70 2.03 -5.31
CA ASN A 197 -26.41 1.47 -4.92
C ASN A 197 -25.23 2.35 -5.38
N SER A 198 -25.25 3.62 -4.98
CA SER A 198 -24.24 4.60 -5.39
C SER A 198 -24.06 5.67 -4.33
N VAL A 199 -22.93 6.37 -4.40
CA VAL A 199 -22.60 7.42 -3.43
C VAL A 199 -23.09 8.76 -3.97
N TYR A 200 -23.78 9.50 -3.11
CA TYR A 200 -24.35 10.81 -3.39
C TYR A 200 -23.71 11.86 -2.49
N MET A 201 -23.67 13.09 -3.01
CA MET A 201 -23.44 14.32 -2.27
C MET A 201 -24.71 15.17 -2.37
N ASP A 202 -25.38 15.41 -1.25
CA ASP A 202 -26.69 16.04 -1.17
C ASP A 202 -27.72 15.37 -2.09
N LYS A 203 -27.96 15.97 -3.27
CA LYS A 203 -28.93 15.50 -4.28
C LYS A 203 -28.27 15.11 -5.60
N THR A 204 -26.93 15.12 -5.68
CA THR A 204 -26.19 14.79 -6.90
C THR A 204 -25.27 13.59 -6.69
N PRO A 205 -25.00 12.80 -7.74
CA PRO A 205 -24.02 11.73 -7.64
C PRO A 205 -22.63 12.26 -7.26
N LEU A 206 -21.89 11.50 -6.44
CA LEU A 206 -20.57 11.89 -5.92
C LEU A 206 -19.57 12.29 -7.01
N GLN A 207 -19.70 11.74 -8.23
CA GLN A 207 -18.84 12.11 -9.36
C GLN A 207 -18.81 13.62 -9.68
N ASN A 208 -19.87 14.34 -9.32
CA ASN A 208 -20.02 15.78 -9.54
C ASN A 208 -19.61 16.63 -8.32
N ALA A 209 -19.10 16.00 -7.26
CA ALA A 209 -18.71 16.70 -6.05
C ALA A 209 -17.49 17.60 -6.30
N PRO A 210 -17.38 18.75 -5.58
CA PRO A 210 -16.22 19.60 -5.63
C PRO A 210 -14.91 18.86 -5.28
N PRO A 211 -13.76 19.26 -5.88
CA PRO A 211 -12.47 18.62 -5.64
C PRO A 211 -12.05 18.53 -4.17
N ASN A 212 -12.27 19.60 -3.40
CA ASN A 212 -11.99 19.66 -1.96
C ASN A 212 -12.79 18.60 -1.19
N VAL A 213 -14.09 18.47 -1.48
CA VAL A 213 -14.98 17.48 -0.84
C VAL A 213 -14.48 16.04 -1.12
N LEU A 214 -14.12 15.74 -2.37
CA LEU A 214 -13.59 14.42 -2.74
C LEU A 214 -12.22 14.15 -2.08
N SER A 215 -11.37 15.17 -1.99
CA SER A 215 -10.06 15.08 -1.34
C SER A 215 -10.19 14.74 0.15
N ILE A 216 -11.05 15.46 0.88
CA ILE A 216 -11.31 15.21 2.31
C ILE A 216 -11.99 13.86 2.51
N LEU A 217 -12.94 13.47 1.64
CA LEU A 217 -13.61 12.17 1.73
C LEU A 217 -12.61 11.01 1.69
N ALA A 218 -11.65 11.06 0.75
CA ALA A 218 -10.59 10.08 0.65
C ALA A 218 -9.78 10.00 1.95
N LEU A 219 -9.28 11.15 2.42
CA LEU A 219 -8.44 11.23 3.61
C LEU A 219 -9.19 10.73 4.86
N ARG A 220 -10.42 11.21 5.10
CA ARG A 220 -11.25 10.76 6.23
C ARG A 220 -11.49 9.26 6.20
N THR A 221 -11.82 8.71 5.02
CA THR A 221 -12.18 7.28 4.91
C THR A 221 -11.01 6.39 5.28
N PHE A 222 -9.81 6.70 4.81
CA PHE A 222 -8.61 5.93 5.14
C PHE A 222 -8.17 6.18 6.58
N LEU A 223 -7.99 7.45 6.98
CA LEU A 223 -7.39 7.80 8.27
C LEU A 223 -8.26 7.41 9.47
N ARG A 224 -9.60 7.51 9.36
CA ARG A 224 -10.50 7.14 10.48
C ARG A 224 -10.62 5.62 10.67
N ARG A 225 -10.43 4.83 9.61
CA ARG A 225 -10.55 3.35 9.65
C ARG A 225 -9.24 2.65 9.90
N ALA A 226 -8.13 3.39 9.85
CA ALA A 226 -6.80 2.84 9.89
C ALA A 226 -6.49 2.17 11.24
N THR A 227 -5.73 1.08 11.18
CA THR A 227 -5.26 0.33 12.35
C THR A 227 -3.75 0.49 12.56
N GLU A 228 -3.25 0.15 13.74
CA GLU A 228 -1.83 0.30 14.10
C GLU A 228 -0.87 -0.55 13.23
N ASN A 229 -1.39 -1.64 12.66
CA ASN A 229 -0.64 -2.54 11.77
C ASN A 229 -0.62 -2.06 10.30
N GLU A 230 -1.27 -0.94 10.01
CA GLU A 230 -1.32 -0.37 8.67
C GLU A 230 -0.31 0.77 8.51
N LEU A 231 0.16 0.92 7.28
CA LEU A 231 0.93 2.09 6.85
C LEU A 231 0.25 2.71 5.64
N ILE A 232 -0.03 4.00 5.73
CA ILE A 232 -0.72 4.76 4.69
C ILE A 232 0.26 5.73 4.05
N ILE A 233 0.47 5.59 2.74
CA ILE A 233 1.25 6.51 1.92
C ILE A 233 0.29 7.53 1.32
N ILE A 234 0.52 8.82 1.56
CA ILE A 234 -0.38 9.90 1.11
C ILE A 234 0.39 10.85 0.21
N GLU A 235 0.04 10.88 -1.07
CA GLU A 235 0.59 11.81 -2.06
C GLU A 235 -0.17 13.14 -2.00
N ASP A 236 0.55 14.24 -1.77
CA ASP A 236 0.02 15.62 -1.66
C ASP A 236 -1.32 15.70 -0.89
N PRO A 237 -1.33 15.45 0.44
CA PRO A 237 -2.54 15.55 1.26
C PRO A 237 -3.23 16.93 1.16
N GLU A 238 -2.48 17.99 0.85
CA GLU A 238 -2.99 19.36 0.70
C GLU A 238 -3.74 19.65 -0.62
N ILE A 239 -3.71 18.72 -1.59
CA ILE A 239 -4.20 19.04 -2.93
C ILE A 239 -5.69 19.41 -2.93
N HIS A 240 -6.00 20.51 -3.60
CA HIS A 240 -7.34 21.12 -3.70
C HIS A 240 -7.92 21.67 -2.39
N LEU A 241 -7.12 21.81 -1.34
CA LEU A 241 -7.59 22.28 -0.04
C LEU A 241 -7.20 23.73 0.22
N ASP A 242 -8.09 24.46 0.88
CA ASP A 242 -7.77 25.75 1.49
C ASP A 242 -7.17 25.59 2.90
N GLU A 243 -6.84 26.71 3.54
CA GLU A 243 -6.19 26.71 4.86
C GLU A 243 -7.06 26.11 5.96
N SER A 244 -8.39 26.30 5.90
CA SER A 244 -9.32 25.77 6.89
C SER A 244 -9.43 24.24 6.78
N GLU A 245 -9.49 23.74 5.55
CA GLU A 245 -9.55 22.32 5.23
C GLU A 245 -8.22 21.62 5.54
N LEU A 246 -7.09 22.31 5.34
CA LEU A 246 -5.78 21.78 5.70
C LEU A 246 -5.63 21.55 7.20
N ASN A 247 -6.20 22.43 8.04
CA ASN A 247 -6.21 22.23 9.48
C ASN A 247 -7.01 20.99 9.87
N GLU A 248 -8.14 20.72 9.20
CA GLU A 248 -8.88 19.47 9.39
C GLU A 248 -8.02 18.25 9.04
N VAL A 249 -7.30 18.30 7.93
CA VAL A 249 -6.40 17.21 7.52
C VAL A 249 -5.30 16.97 8.57
N LYS A 250 -4.69 18.03 9.10
CA LYS A 250 -3.70 17.91 10.18
C LYS A 250 -4.28 17.18 11.39
N GLU A 251 -5.48 17.56 11.83
CA GLU A 251 -6.14 16.85 12.93
C GLU A 251 -6.40 15.37 12.63
N LEU A 252 -6.79 15.03 11.39
CA LEU A 252 -6.98 13.64 10.98
C LEU A 252 -5.67 12.85 11.00
N LEU A 253 -4.57 13.47 10.56
CA LEU A 253 -3.23 12.87 10.57
C LEU A 253 -2.73 12.65 12.01
N GLU A 254 -3.01 13.58 12.94
CA GLU A 254 -2.64 13.43 14.35
C GLU A 254 -3.46 12.36 15.07
N LYS A 255 -4.74 12.19 14.70
CA LYS A 255 -5.67 11.25 15.35
C LYS A 255 -5.62 9.83 14.79
N THR A 256 -5.00 9.61 13.64
CA THR A 256 -4.93 8.27 13.05
C THR A 256 -4.05 7.33 13.88
N ARG A 257 -4.43 6.04 13.90
CA ARG A 257 -3.64 5.00 14.57
C ARG A 257 -2.60 4.37 13.66
N ALA A 258 -2.76 4.52 12.36
CA ALA A 258 -1.81 4.00 11.39
C ALA A 258 -0.57 4.88 11.29
N ARG A 259 0.51 4.27 10.83
CA ARG A 259 1.70 5.02 10.44
C ARG A 259 1.45 5.69 9.11
N ILE A 260 1.96 6.90 8.96
CA ILE A 260 1.77 7.70 7.75
C ILE A 260 3.12 8.01 7.12
N VAL A 261 3.15 7.95 5.79
CA VAL A 261 4.23 8.46 4.97
C VAL A 261 3.66 9.54 4.06
N LEU A 262 4.03 10.79 4.30
CA LEU A 262 3.61 11.91 3.48
C LEU A 262 4.57 12.07 2.29
N VAL A 263 4.03 12.01 1.08
CA VAL A 263 4.74 12.25 -0.18
C VAL A 263 4.30 13.61 -0.69
N THR A 264 4.87 14.66 -0.10
CA THR A 264 4.52 16.05 -0.41
C THR A 264 5.78 16.91 -0.53
N SER A 265 5.63 18.05 -1.21
CA SER A 265 6.64 19.11 -1.23
C SER A 265 6.30 20.23 -0.24
N ASN A 266 5.10 20.20 0.34
CA ASN A 266 4.65 21.18 1.31
C ASN A 266 5.29 20.88 2.67
N LYS A 267 6.06 21.84 3.18
CA LYS A 267 6.76 21.74 4.47
C LYS A 267 5.89 22.08 5.68
N ILE A 268 4.65 22.52 5.44
CA ILE A 268 3.72 23.01 6.47
C ILE A 268 2.90 21.87 7.09
N LEU A 269 3.00 20.66 6.51
CA LEU A 269 2.37 19.42 6.95
C LEU A 269 3.36 18.53 7.69
#